data_AF-A0A1Q5R0U0-F1
#
_entry.id   AF-A0A1Q5R0U0-F1
#
_cell.length_a   1.000
_cell.length_b   1.000
_cell.length_c   1.000
_cell.angle_alpha   90.00
_cell.angle_beta   90.00
_cell.angle_gamma   90.00
#
_symmetry.space_group_name_H-M   'P 1'
#
loop_
_entity.id
_entity.type
_entity.pdbx_description
1 polymer ?
#
loop_
_entity_poly.entity_id
_entity_poly.type
_entity_poly.pdbx_seq_one_letter_code
_entity_poly.pdbx_strand_id
1 'polypeptide(L)' 'MADLIKQQKRRCAYCRTKLTLDYHVDHILALSRGGSNDRTNLQILCEPCNLAKHAKDPLDFARSLGRLL' A
#
# COMPACT_ATOMS: atom_id res chain seq x y z
N MET A 1 0.47 -6.92 -13.86
CA MET A 1 0.51 -5.62 -13.16
C MET A 1 -0.72 -4.75 -13.42
N ALA A 2 -1.32 -4.77 -14.63
CA ALA A 2 -2.54 -4.00 -14.93
C ALA A 2 -3.75 -4.28 -14.01
N ASP A 3 -3.84 -5.51 -13.49
CA ASP A 3 -4.97 -5.95 -12.67
C ASP A 3 -5.01 -5.28 -11.28
N LEU A 4 -3.85 -5.14 -10.61
CA LEU A 4 -3.77 -4.53 -9.28
C LEU A 4 -4.22 -3.06 -9.28
N ILE A 5 -3.85 -2.31 -10.32
CA ILE A 5 -4.26 -0.91 -10.49
C ILE A 5 -5.78 -0.81 -10.66
N LYS A 6 -6.36 -1.73 -11.44
CA LYS A 6 -7.81 -1.78 -11.68
C LYS A 6 -8.55 -2.15 -10.39
N GLN A 7 -8.06 -3.14 -9.65
CA GLN A 7 -8.63 -3.56 -8.36
C GLN A 7 -8.61 -2.42 -7.33
N GLN A 8 -7.49 -1.69 -7.21
CA GLN A 8 -7.38 -0.52 -6.34
C GLN A 8 -8.03 0.75 -6.89
N LYS A 9 -8.74 0.66 -8.03
CA LYS A 9 -9.40 1.78 -8.71
C LYS A 9 -8.45 2.96 -8.95
N ARG A 10 -7.17 2.66 -9.19
CA ARG A 10 -6.10 3.62 -9.41
C ARG A 10 -6.00 4.65 -8.29
N ARG A 11 -6.12 4.18 -7.04
CA ARG A 11 -6.02 4.99 -5.83
C ARG A 11 -5.06 4.35 -4.83
N CYS A 12 -4.38 5.20 -4.06
CA CYS A 12 -3.53 4.75 -2.96
C CYS A 12 -4.34 3.92 -1.96
N ALA A 13 -3.79 2.79 -1.52
CA ALA A 13 -4.45 1.90 -0.54
C ALA A 13 -4.70 2.63 0.79
N TYR A 14 -3.74 3.45 1.23
CA TYR A 14 -3.91 4.34 2.37
C TYR A 14 -4.62 5.62 1.90
N CYS A 15 -3.95 6.72 1.57
CA CYS A 15 -4.59 8.04 1.45
C CYS A 15 -5.81 8.17 0.49
N ARG A 16 -6.10 7.20 -0.37
CA ARG A 16 -7.19 7.19 -1.38
C ARG A 16 -7.06 8.26 -2.48
N THR A 17 -5.96 9.02 -2.49
CA THR A 17 -5.59 9.90 -3.60
C THR A 17 -5.49 9.11 -4.89
N LYS A 18 -5.94 9.73 -5.98
CA LYS A 18 -5.84 9.18 -7.33
C LYS A 18 -4.36 9.09 -7.72
N LEU A 19 -3.95 7.92 -8.18
CA LEU A 19 -2.58 7.67 -8.63
C LEU A 19 -2.47 8.00 -10.12
N THR A 20 -1.39 8.68 -10.50
CA THR A 20 -1.03 8.96 -11.89
C THR A 20 -0.18 7.81 -12.42
N LEU A 21 0.82 8.08 -13.27
CA LEU A 21 1.77 7.07 -13.72
C LEU A 21 2.81 6.74 -12.64
N ASP A 22 3.03 7.66 -11.70
CA ASP A 22 4.01 7.54 -10.62
C ASP A 22 3.36 6.95 -9.36
N TYR A 23 3.32 5.63 -9.30
CA TYR A 23 2.91 4.87 -8.11
C TYR A 23 3.96 3.84 -7.75
N HIS A 24 4.01 3.49 -6.47
CA HIS A 24 4.91 2.47 -5.95
C HIS A 24 4.12 1.20 -5.65
N VAL A 25 4.66 0.06 -6.03
CA VAL A 25 4.16 -1.25 -5.61
C VAL A 25 4.88 -1.61 -4.31
N ASP A 26 4.10 -1.90 -3.28
CA ASP A 26 4.59 -2.19 -1.94
C ASP A 26 3.91 -3.44 -1.38
N HIS A 27 4.56 -4.13 -0.45
CA HIS A 27 3.98 -5.27 0.23
C HIS A 27 3.11 -4.81 1.40
N ILE A 28 1.87 -5.30 1.49
CA ILE A 28 0.95 -5.02 2.61
C ILE A 28 1.63 -5.44 3.92
N LEU A 29 2.02 -6.70 4.03
CA LEU A 29 2.91 -7.21 5.07
C LEU A 29 4.33 -7.30 4.52
N ALA A 30 5.31 -6.66 5.18
CA ALA A 30 6.71 -6.72 4.76
C ALA A 30 7.24 -8.17 4.76
N LEU A 31 8.10 -8.52 3.81
CA LEU A 31 8.73 -9.85 3.73
C LEU A 31 9.49 -10.20 5.02
N SER A 32 10.15 -9.22 5.63
CA SER A 32 10.86 -9.38 6.92
C SER A 32 9.95 -9.73 8.10
N ARG A 33 8.63 -9.56 7.95
CA ARG A 33 7.60 -9.88 8.94
C ARG A 33 6.75 -11.08 8.54
N GLY A 34 7.20 -11.89 7.58
CA GLY A 34 6.48 -13.06 7.09
C GLY A 34 5.46 -12.76 5.98
N GLY A 35 5.54 -11.58 5.35
CA GLY A 35 4.78 -11.29 4.13
C GLY A 35 5.18 -12.20 2.97
N SER A 36 4.27 -12.40 2.01
CA SER A 36 4.53 -13.16 0.79
C SER A 36 4.73 -12.25 -0.42
N ASN A 37 5.31 -12.78 -1.51
CA ASN A 37 5.38 -12.09 -2.80
C ASN A 37 4.11 -12.31 -3.65
N ASP A 38 3.05 -12.85 -3.06
CA ASP A 38 1.81 -13.11 -3.77
C ASP A 38 1.11 -11.81 -4.11
N ARG A 39 0.36 -11.82 -5.21
CA ARG A 39 -0.43 -10.66 -5.65
C ARG A 39 -1.40 -10.15 -4.57
N THR A 40 -1.86 -11.04 -3.69
CA THR A 40 -2.75 -10.72 -2.57
C THR A 40 -2.06 -9.89 -1.48
N ASN A 41 -0.73 -9.94 -1.39
CA ASN A 41 0.08 -9.16 -0.45
C ASN A 41 0.68 -7.90 -1.11
N LEU A 42 0.35 -7.59 -2.37
CA LEU A 42 0.83 -6.40 -3.06
C LEU A 42 -0.24 -5.31 -3.07
N GLN A 43 0.20 -4.06 -2.91
CA GLN A 43 -0.65 -2.88 -2.99
C GLN A 43 0.05 -1.75 -3.75
N ILE A 44 -0.72 -0.82 -4.32
CA ILE A 44 -0.19 0.42 -4.91
C ILE A 44 -0.37 1.61 -3.97
N LEU A 45 0.72 2.34 -3.76
CA LEU A 45 0.81 3.50 -2.89
C LEU A 45 1.28 4.72 -3.68
N CYS A 46 0.89 5.91 -3.22
CA CYS A 46 1.56 7.13 -3.65
C CYS A 46 2.91 7.24 -2.93
N GLU A 47 3.86 7.96 -3.53
CA GLU A 47 5.18 8.22 -2.95
C GLU A 47 5.15 8.60 -1.46
N PRO A 48 4.35 9.60 -0.99
CA PRO A 48 4.38 9.99 0.42
C PRO A 48 3.86 8.88 1.35
N CYS A 49 2.86 8.10 0.93
CA CYS A 49 2.39 6.97 1.74
C CYS A 49 3.42 5.83 1.76
N ASN A 50 4.08 5.57 0.63
CA ASN A 50 5.12 4.56 0.52
C ASN A 50 6.30 4.89 1.45
N LEU A 51 6.80 6.13 1.38
CA LEU A 51 7.89 6.62 2.23
C LEU A 51 7.50 6.64 3.72
N ALA A 52 6.28 7.04 4.05
CA ALA A 52 5.81 7.09 5.44
C ALA A 52 5.55 5.70 6.04
N LYS A 53 5.13 4.73 5.22
CA LYS A 53 4.93 3.33 5.62
C LYS A 53 6.28 2.66 5.88
N HIS A 54 7.22 2.74 4.94
CA HIS A 54 8.52 2.10 5.03
C HIS A 54 8.39 0.62 5.47
N ALA A 55 8.89 0.27 6.67
CA ALA A 55 8.83 -1.08 7.24
C ALA A 55 7.80 -1.21 8.38
N LYS A 56 6.89 -0.24 8.53
CA LYS A 56 5.84 -0.29 9.55
C LYS A 56 4.84 -1.39 9.25
N ASP A 57 4.23 -1.89 10.31
CA ASP A 57 3.07 -2.76 10.19
C ASP A 57 1.95 -2.06 9.41
N PRO A 58 1.24 -2.76 8.50
CA PRO A 58 0.10 -2.17 7.81
C PRO A 58 -0.98 -1.68 8.79
N LEU A 59 -1.20 -2.36 9.92
CA LEU A 59 -2.18 -1.95 10.93
C LEU A 59 -1.70 -0.74 11.71
N ASP A 60 -0.45 -0.73 12.17
CA ASP A 60 0.11 0.43 12.86
C ASP A 60 0.13 1.66 11.97
N PHE A 61 0.48 1.50 10.69
CA PHE A 61 0.47 2.61 9.75
C PHE A 61 -0.96 3.10 9.49
N ALA A 62 -1.92 2.21 9.28
CA ALA A 62 -3.33 2.59 9.14
C ALA A 62 -3.87 3.30 10.39
N ARG A 63 -3.51 2.83 11.59
CA ARG A 63 -3.83 3.47 12.86
C ARG A 63 -3.24 4.87 12.96
N SER A 64 -1.97 5.05 12.57
CA SER A 64 -1.30 6.36 12.58
C SER A 64 -1.97 7.40 11.67
N LEU A 65 -2.72 6.93 10.66
CA LEU A 65 -3.48 7.75 9.74
C LEU A 65 -4.95 7.96 10.18
N GLY A 66 -5.36 7.42 11.34
CA GLY A 66 -6.74 7.49 11.82
C GLY A 66 -7.73 6.69 10.97
N ARG A 67 -7.28 5.58 10.35
CA ARG A 67 -8.06 4.78 9.39
C ARG A 67 -8.59 3.47 9.94
N LEU A 68 -8.28 3.17 11.19
CA LEU A 68 -8.86 2.05 11.94
C LEU A 68 -9.77 2.68 13.01
N LEU A 69 -11.06 2.34 12.94
CA LEU A 69 -12.08 2.68 13.93
C LEU A 69 -12.14 1.59 14.99
#